data_AF-V4AQ96-F1
#
_entry.id   AF-V4AQ96-F1
#
_cell.length_a   1.000
_cell.length_b   1.000
_cell.length_c   1.000
_cell.angle_alpha   90.00
_cell.angle_beta   90.00
_cell.angle_gamma   90.00
#
_symmetry.space_group_name_H-M   'P 1'
#
loop_
_entity.id
_entity.type
_entity.pdbx_description
1 polymer ?
#
loop_
_entity_poly.entity_id
_entity_poly.type
_entity_poly.pdbx_seq_one_letter_code
_entity_poly.pdbx_strand_id
1 'polypeptide(L)'
;MNKIELADDETLIENAIFSDVIKAISDKFKTFKGQIKKDGEIVEEGNHRKYMSLLGFNAKTFHNIFSNMDKKSDASDWYFTGKIILMKDNFQEIKRSRVGRGGTDLLKKINEYEGKNCFIPTDGHCFIKCVNRVLNKDLTCKFQEYINGFSNRKGVMTCARMKEFNKKFNTSFQIYNPQNRHFHPRDVHDELDWVFYLHNSHFCLIRRSQKSLGIQEIEDNYEQVWKTCRDYNAVTQVSPLKLNVLSSMSDDALFAWDCETYSEKDTRRANPYCCTLVNLEKLRKMLDRIKRPTDDIPNYDKLMTNVVETFVGLDCIDQMLKYLGQYDRKRLILISHNGSGFDNWIVLKNTRKLTHCPLKTPRGILSFPLSNPYTDEDLQKKWKRQKEIKGNYLQHINFTCSYQHEKSSLAAWGNSSNLPANLRKIADVDIAKYTQDNWEELRHEWEPYAKRDTLCLGACLIKYNQVMKEVVNQNMSNNLTAPSLSLKGWYYLYHYDKEMVEEEWYETTRMVAKHTEKENIEKVYSHTNPFIRNFIRIY
;
A
#
# COMPACT_ATOMS: atom_id res chain seq x y z
N MET A 1 -1.24 -43.32 -12.91
CA MET A 1 -1.35 -41.85 -12.84
C MET A 1 -0.05 -41.24 -13.32
N ASN A 2 -0.09 -40.45 -14.40
CA ASN A 2 1.08 -39.70 -14.87
C ASN A 2 1.50 -38.71 -13.79
N LYS A 3 2.76 -38.76 -13.36
CA LYS A 3 3.28 -37.89 -12.31
C LYS A 3 3.44 -36.48 -12.89
N ILE A 4 2.67 -35.51 -12.40
CA ILE A 4 2.79 -34.10 -12.80
C ILE A 4 4.08 -33.56 -12.18
N GLU A 5 5.09 -33.31 -13.01
CA GLU A 5 6.35 -32.70 -12.57
C GLU A 5 6.34 -31.19 -12.85
N LEU A 6 6.47 -30.39 -11.79
CA LEU A 6 6.53 -28.93 -11.90
C LEU A 6 7.98 -28.49 -12.13
N ALA A 7 8.28 -28.05 -13.36
CA ALA A 7 9.55 -27.46 -13.76
C ALA A 7 9.77 -26.07 -13.14
N ASP A 8 11.01 -25.57 -13.13
CA ASP A 8 11.47 -24.54 -12.18
C ASP A 8 10.95 -23.11 -12.37
N ASP A 9 10.29 -22.79 -13.49
CA ASP A 9 9.76 -21.44 -13.76
C ASP A 9 8.28 -21.45 -14.15
N GLU A 10 7.89 -22.27 -15.13
CA GLU A 10 6.50 -22.40 -15.60
C GLU A 10 6.24 -23.82 -16.11
N THR A 11 5.07 -24.38 -15.80
CA THR A 11 4.63 -25.70 -16.25
C THR A 11 3.21 -25.58 -16.81
N LEU A 12 3.05 -25.91 -18.08
CA LEU A 12 1.74 -26.01 -18.71
C LEU A 12 1.13 -27.38 -18.39
N ILE A 13 -0.13 -27.36 -17.98
CA ILE A 13 -0.90 -28.55 -17.64
C ILE A 13 -2.17 -28.51 -18.48
N GLU A 14 -2.42 -29.57 -19.22
CA GLU A 14 -3.62 -29.71 -20.04
C GLU A 14 -4.47 -30.86 -19.51
N ASN A 15 -5.74 -30.55 -19.22
CA ASN A 15 -6.77 -31.50 -18.87
C ASN A 15 -6.36 -32.55 -17.82
N ALA A 16 -5.70 -32.09 -16.75
CA ALA A 16 -5.23 -32.96 -15.67
C ALA A 16 -6.20 -32.95 -14.49
N ILE A 17 -6.37 -34.09 -13.82
CA ILE A 17 -7.19 -34.17 -12.61
C ILE A 17 -6.70 -33.14 -11.59
N PHE A 18 -7.61 -32.28 -11.15
CA PHE A 18 -7.28 -31.09 -10.38
C PHE A 18 -6.68 -31.43 -9.02
N SER A 19 -7.09 -32.53 -8.41
CA SER A 19 -6.51 -33.05 -7.15
C SER A 19 -5.04 -33.45 -7.32
N ASP A 20 -4.65 -34.02 -8.46
CA ASP A 20 -3.26 -34.36 -8.78
C ASP A 20 -2.40 -33.10 -8.94
N VAL A 21 -2.95 -32.04 -9.55
CA VAL A 21 -2.28 -30.73 -9.69
C VAL A 21 -2.01 -30.12 -8.31
N ILE A 22 -2.98 -30.18 -7.39
CA ILE A 22 -2.81 -29.68 -6.02
C ILE A 22 -1.78 -30.49 -5.25
N LYS A 23 -1.77 -31.81 -5.42
CA LYS A 23 -0.74 -32.67 -4.83
C LYS A 23 0.65 -32.33 -5.34
N ALA A 24 0.81 -32.15 -6.66
CA ALA A 24 2.08 -31.75 -7.27
C ALA A 24 2.58 -30.38 -6.76
N ILE A 25 1.70 -29.39 -6.63
CA ILE A 25 2.04 -28.07 -6.06
C ILE A 25 2.49 -28.21 -4.59
N SER A 26 1.75 -29.00 -3.81
CA SER A 26 2.03 -29.17 -2.38
C SER A 26 3.34 -29.93 -2.14
N ASP A 27 3.65 -30.91 -2.98
CA ASP A 27 4.93 -31.61 -2.97
C ASP A 27 6.06 -30.69 -3.41
N LYS A 28 5.85 -29.84 -4.42
CA LYS A 28 6.87 -28.87 -4.86
C LYS A 28 7.19 -27.86 -3.75
N PHE A 29 6.23 -27.42 -2.93
CA PHE A 29 6.51 -26.58 -1.76
C PHE A 29 7.42 -27.21 -0.69
N LYS A 30 7.60 -28.55 -0.69
CA LYS A 30 8.54 -29.20 0.24
C LYS A 30 10.00 -28.89 -0.12
N THR A 31 10.29 -28.64 -1.39
CA THR A 31 11.65 -28.38 -1.90
C THR A 31 11.83 -26.96 -2.43
N PHE A 32 10.75 -26.32 -2.90
CA PHE A 32 10.75 -24.97 -3.46
C PHE A 32 10.44 -23.91 -2.39
N LYS A 33 11.36 -22.94 -2.24
CA LYS A 33 11.18 -21.76 -1.38
C LYS A 33 10.79 -20.55 -2.24
N GLY A 34 9.50 -20.24 -2.27
CA GLY A 34 8.93 -19.16 -3.07
C GLY A 34 7.41 -19.22 -3.09
N GLN A 35 6.80 -18.40 -3.94
CA GLN A 35 5.37 -18.38 -4.20
C GLN A 35 5.06 -19.26 -5.42
N ILE A 36 3.91 -19.91 -5.44
CA ILE A 36 3.45 -20.69 -6.60
C ILE A 36 2.12 -20.09 -7.05
N LYS A 37 2.07 -19.63 -8.31
CA LYS A 37 0.85 -19.11 -8.94
C LYS A 37 0.27 -20.18 -9.85
N LYS A 38 -1.01 -20.48 -9.68
CA LYS A 38 -1.81 -21.25 -10.63
C LYS A 38 -2.70 -20.29 -11.42
N ASP A 39 -2.69 -20.42 -12.73
CA ASP A 39 -3.41 -19.53 -13.66
C ASP A 39 -4.02 -20.36 -14.79
N GLY A 40 -5.33 -20.60 -14.74
CA GLY A 40 -5.97 -21.51 -15.67
C GLY A 40 -7.44 -21.75 -15.38
N GLU A 41 -8.03 -22.64 -16.15
CA GLU A 41 -9.42 -23.03 -16.04
C GLU A 41 -9.55 -24.37 -15.32
N ILE A 42 -10.59 -24.49 -14.50
CA ILE A 42 -11.10 -25.78 -14.05
C ILE A 42 -12.42 -26.06 -14.75
N VAL A 43 -12.55 -27.28 -15.24
CA VAL A 43 -13.75 -27.81 -15.86
C VAL A 43 -14.22 -29.02 -15.03
N GLU A 44 -15.47 -28.97 -14.58
CA GLU A 44 -16.17 -30.12 -14.02
C GLU A 44 -16.92 -30.81 -15.16
N GLU A 45 -16.76 -32.14 -15.30
CA GLU A 45 -17.36 -32.88 -16.40
C GLU A 45 -18.89 -32.70 -16.39
N GLY A 46 -19.41 -32.06 -17.44
CA GLY A 46 -20.84 -31.91 -17.67
C GLY A 46 -21.44 -30.52 -17.46
N ASN A 47 -20.94 -29.59 -16.64
CA ASN A 47 -21.73 -28.35 -16.40
C ASN A 47 -21.05 -27.06 -15.88
N HIS A 48 -19.75 -27.01 -15.51
CA HIS A 48 -19.16 -25.75 -15.01
C HIS A 48 -17.71 -25.52 -15.46
N ARG A 49 -17.46 -24.34 -16.06
CA ARG A 49 -16.11 -23.83 -16.38
C ARG A 49 -15.82 -22.59 -15.54
N LYS A 50 -14.68 -22.56 -14.86
CA LYS A 50 -14.27 -21.42 -14.04
C LYS A 50 -12.80 -21.08 -14.23
N TYR A 51 -12.54 -19.84 -14.66
CA TYR A 51 -11.19 -19.30 -14.67
C TYR A 51 -10.72 -18.97 -13.25
N MET A 52 -9.47 -19.31 -12.94
CA MET A 52 -8.88 -19.08 -11.64
C MET A 52 -7.41 -18.67 -11.73
N SER A 53 -7.10 -17.59 -11.02
CA SER A 53 -5.75 -17.13 -10.77
C SER A 53 -5.53 -17.13 -9.26
N LEU A 54 -4.68 -18.01 -8.76
CA LEU A 54 -4.44 -18.21 -7.33
C LEU A 54 -2.95 -18.25 -7.05
N LEU A 55 -2.48 -17.36 -6.18
CA LEU A 55 -1.12 -17.30 -5.67
C LEU A 55 -1.10 -17.85 -4.25
N GLY A 56 -0.22 -18.80 -3.95
CA GLY A 56 -0.02 -19.28 -2.59
C GLY A 56 1.45 -19.30 -2.19
N PHE A 57 1.65 -19.19 -0.88
CA PHE A 57 2.95 -18.91 -0.24
C PHE A 57 3.52 -20.13 0.51
N ASN A 58 2.71 -21.18 0.71
CA ASN A 58 3.14 -22.45 1.30
C ASN A 58 2.12 -23.56 1.01
N ALA A 59 2.55 -24.82 1.16
CA ALA A 59 1.73 -26.02 0.94
C ALA A 59 0.43 -26.01 1.78
N LYS A 60 0.51 -25.54 3.04
CA LYS A 60 -0.63 -25.52 3.96
C LYS A 60 -1.77 -24.63 3.47
N THR A 61 -1.44 -23.50 2.83
CA THR A 61 -2.43 -22.57 2.27
C THR A 61 -3.18 -23.22 1.09
N PHE A 62 -2.45 -23.87 0.18
CA PHE A 62 -3.08 -24.57 -0.94
C PHE A 62 -3.93 -25.77 -0.50
N HIS A 63 -3.43 -26.59 0.44
CA HIS A 63 -4.20 -27.70 1.00
C HIS A 63 -5.48 -27.22 1.70
N ASN A 64 -5.42 -26.17 2.54
CA ASN A 64 -6.61 -25.67 3.24
C ASN A 64 -7.67 -25.10 2.29
N ILE A 65 -7.25 -24.47 1.19
CA ILE A 65 -8.18 -23.97 0.17
C ILE A 65 -8.84 -25.15 -0.55
N PHE A 66 -8.05 -26.18 -0.91
CA PHE A 66 -8.55 -27.37 -1.59
C PHE A 66 -9.46 -28.23 -0.71
N SER A 67 -9.09 -28.53 0.54
CA SER A 67 -9.92 -29.30 1.47
C SER A 67 -11.27 -28.63 1.79
N ASN A 68 -11.39 -27.32 1.58
CA ASN A 68 -12.67 -26.61 1.69
C ASN A 68 -13.50 -26.64 0.40
N MET A 69 -12.88 -26.87 -0.76
CA MET A 69 -13.57 -27.12 -2.04
C MET A 69 -14.09 -28.55 -2.08
N ASP A 70 -13.25 -29.52 -1.71
CA ASP A 70 -13.54 -30.96 -1.68
C ASP A 70 -14.70 -31.33 -0.72
N LYS A 71 -14.90 -30.54 0.35
CA LYS A 71 -16.05 -30.70 1.27
C LYS A 71 -17.39 -30.18 0.71
N LYS A 72 -17.36 -29.45 -0.40
CA LYS A 72 -18.52 -28.74 -0.98
C LYS A 72 -18.88 -29.21 -2.39
N SER A 73 -18.03 -29.99 -3.04
CA SER A 73 -18.26 -30.65 -4.33
C SER A 73 -17.46 -31.94 -4.40
N ASP A 74 -17.97 -32.97 -5.06
CA ASP A 74 -17.19 -34.19 -5.37
C ASP A 74 -16.11 -33.82 -6.39
N ALA A 75 -14.91 -33.44 -5.91
CA ALA A 75 -13.86 -32.87 -6.75
C ALA A 75 -13.08 -33.93 -7.56
N SER A 76 -13.58 -35.17 -7.59
CA SER A 76 -12.98 -36.29 -8.32
C SER A 76 -13.04 -36.11 -9.85
N ASP A 77 -14.02 -35.35 -10.35
CA ASP A 77 -14.27 -35.13 -11.79
C ASP A 77 -13.82 -33.74 -12.31
N TRP A 78 -12.93 -33.07 -11.57
CA TRP A 78 -12.48 -31.72 -11.90
C TRP A 78 -11.16 -31.76 -12.66
N TYR A 79 -11.11 -31.14 -13.83
CA TYR A 79 -9.92 -31.08 -14.68
C TYR A 79 -9.37 -29.66 -14.77
N PHE A 80 -8.07 -29.52 -14.63
CA PHE A 80 -7.35 -28.26 -14.77
C PHE A 80 -6.61 -28.18 -16.09
N THR A 81 -6.81 -27.07 -16.79
CA THR A 81 -6.03 -26.67 -17.96
C THR A 81 -5.50 -25.26 -17.75
N GLY A 82 -4.18 -25.10 -17.74
CA GLY A 82 -3.53 -23.80 -17.57
C GLY A 82 -2.08 -23.94 -17.13
N LYS A 83 -1.53 -22.85 -16.58
CA LYS A 83 -0.12 -22.79 -16.18
C LYS A 83 0.05 -22.74 -14.68
N ILE A 84 1.09 -23.43 -14.21
CA ILE A 84 1.64 -23.29 -12.87
C ILE A 84 2.96 -22.54 -12.99
N ILE A 85 3.09 -21.42 -12.29
CA ILE A 85 4.27 -20.55 -12.29
C ILE A 85 4.92 -20.60 -10.92
N LEU A 86 6.21 -20.90 -10.88
CA LEU A 86 7.02 -20.90 -9.66
C LEU A 86 7.75 -19.55 -9.54
N MET A 87 7.43 -18.78 -8.51
CA MET A 87 7.98 -17.45 -8.26
C MET A 87 8.90 -17.51 -7.05
N LYS A 88 10.22 -17.59 -7.26
CA LYS A 88 11.19 -17.65 -6.14
C LYS A 88 11.07 -16.39 -5.26
N ASP A 89 11.11 -16.56 -3.93
CA ASP A 89 11.07 -15.45 -2.97
C ASP A 89 12.36 -14.62 -3.09
N ASN A 90 12.37 -13.65 -4.00
CA ASN A 90 13.49 -12.76 -4.22
C ASN A 90 13.38 -11.45 -3.42
N PHE A 91 12.85 -11.49 -2.18
CA PHE A 91 12.98 -10.35 -1.28
C PHE A 91 14.39 -10.33 -0.69
N GLN A 92 15.32 -9.74 -1.43
CA GLN A 92 16.52 -9.19 -0.83
C GLN A 92 16.14 -7.93 -0.04
N GLU A 93 16.66 -7.82 1.18
CA GLU A 93 16.86 -6.53 1.84
C GLU A 93 17.39 -5.53 0.80
N ILE A 94 16.74 -4.38 0.61
CA ILE A 94 17.26 -3.34 -0.28
C ILE A 94 18.47 -2.70 0.42
N LYS A 95 19.60 -3.40 0.36
CA LYS A 95 20.91 -2.75 0.35
C LYS A 95 21.06 -2.20 -1.05
N ARG A 96 21.23 -0.88 -1.19
CA ARG A 96 21.62 -0.29 -2.47
C ARG A 96 22.77 -1.13 -3.02
N SER A 97 22.59 -1.69 -4.22
CA SER A 97 23.67 -2.43 -4.85
C SER A 97 24.86 -1.47 -4.98
N ARG A 98 26.05 -1.92 -4.57
CA ARG A 98 27.30 -1.30 -5.02
C ARG A 98 27.61 -1.67 -6.48
N VAL A 99 26.74 -2.46 -7.10
CA VAL A 99 26.88 -3.00 -8.46
C VAL A 99 25.78 -2.36 -9.31
N GLY A 100 26.08 -1.16 -9.79
CA GLY A 100 25.12 -0.32 -10.49
C GLY A 100 25.61 1.11 -10.71
N ARG A 101 26.92 1.32 -10.98
CA ARG A 101 27.39 2.57 -11.59
C ARG A 101 27.24 2.57 -13.12
N GLY A 102 26.38 1.68 -13.64
CA GLY A 102 26.22 1.54 -15.07
C GLY A 102 24.82 1.21 -15.49
N GLY A 103 24.25 2.10 -16.29
CA GLY A 103 22.82 2.24 -16.51
C GLY A 103 22.33 3.44 -15.71
N THR A 104 21.91 4.47 -16.43
CA THR A 104 21.19 5.64 -15.92
C THR A 104 20.26 5.30 -14.76
N ASP A 105 20.37 6.10 -13.70
CA ASP A 105 19.42 6.14 -12.60
C ASP A 105 17.98 6.07 -13.16
N LEU A 106 17.11 5.20 -12.63
CA LEU A 106 15.73 5.04 -13.14
C LEU A 106 14.98 6.39 -13.23
N LEU A 107 15.45 7.36 -12.46
CA LEU A 107 14.90 8.70 -12.30
C LEU A 107 15.49 9.74 -13.26
N LYS A 108 16.60 9.45 -13.95
CA LYS A 108 17.30 10.39 -14.82
C LYS A 108 17.38 9.85 -16.26
N LYS A 109 17.09 10.68 -17.25
CA LYS A 109 17.35 10.42 -18.67
C LYS A 109 18.66 11.11 -19.09
N ILE A 110 19.24 10.62 -20.18
CA ILE A 110 20.34 11.28 -20.86
C ILE A 110 19.77 11.99 -22.07
N ASN A 111 20.08 13.27 -22.23
CA ASN A 111 19.74 14.02 -23.43
C ASN A 111 20.62 13.53 -24.58
N GLU A 112 20.01 13.34 -25.75
CA GLU A 112 20.79 13.03 -26.94
C GLU A 112 21.60 14.24 -27.37
N TYR A 113 22.85 14.01 -27.76
CA TYR A 113 23.75 15.03 -28.26
C TYR A 113 24.49 14.51 -29.48
N GLU A 114 24.50 15.32 -30.53
CA GLU A 114 25.26 15.07 -31.75
C GLU A 114 26.33 16.15 -31.90
N GLY A 115 27.57 15.70 -31.78
CA GLY A 115 28.75 16.53 -31.87
C GLY A 115 29.52 16.34 -33.18
N LYS A 116 30.56 17.14 -33.37
CA LYS A 116 31.46 16.98 -34.52
C LYS A 116 32.25 15.67 -34.44
N ASN A 117 32.69 15.30 -33.24
CA ASN A 117 33.55 14.14 -33.01
C ASN A 117 32.91 13.06 -32.13
N CYS A 118 31.68 13.26 -31.65
CA CYS A 118 30.98 12.30 -30.81
C CYS A 118 29.47 12.21 -31.08
N PHE A 119 28.86 11.15 -30.58
CA PHE A 119 27.41 11.02 -30.48
C PHE A 119 27.05 10.36 -29.15
N ILE A 120 26.17 11.02 -28.39
CA ILE A 120 25.63 10.55 -27.12
C ILE A 120 24.16 10.18 -27.36
N PRO A 121 23.79 8.88 -27.40
CA PRO A 121 22.39 8.51 -27.55
C PRO A 121 21.60 8.78 -26.26
N THR A 122 20.28 8.91 -26.39
CA THR A 122 19.37 8.86 -25.23
C THR A 122 19.50 7.57 -24.41
N ASP A 123 19.04 7.58 -23.16
CA ASP A 123 19.03 6.41 -22.28
C ASP A 123 18.16 5.26 -22.80
N GLY A 124 18.40 4.04 -22.32
CA GLY A 124 17.76 2.83 -22.83
C GLY A 124 18.28 2.43 -24.22
N HIS A 125 18.83 1.22 -24.33
CA HIS A 125 19.38 0.66 -25.59
C HIS A 125 20.45 1.53 -26.28
N CYS A 126 21.27 2.26 -25.54
CA CYS A 126 22.32 3.14 -26.10
C CYS A 126 23.23 2.47 -27.13
N PHE A 127 23.60 1.20 -26.90
CA PHE A 127 24.39 0.43 -27.87
C PHE A 127 23.71 0.34 -29.24
N ILE A 128 22.43 -0.07 -29.31
CA ILE A 128 21.76 -0.28 -30.60
C ILE A 128 21.43 1.05 -31.28
N LYS A 129 21.19 2.11 -30.52
CA LYS A 129 21.00 3.46 -31.07
C LYS A 129 22.25 3.91 -31.82
N CYS A 130 23.42 3.71 -31.24
CA CYS A 130 24.70 3.96 -31.92
C CYS A 130 24.91 3.09 -33.16
N VAL A 131 24.60 1.78 -33.08
CA VAL A 131 24.68 0.89 -34.25
C VAL A 131 23.75 1.35 -35.36
N ASN A 132 22.47 1.58 -35.05
CA ASN A 132 21.45 1.99 -36.01
C ASN A 132 21.83 3.29 -36.70
N ARG A 133 22.44 4.23 -35.95
CA ARG A 133 22.97 5.48 -36.49
C ARG A 133 24.10 5.24 -37.49
N VAL A 134 25.09 4.42 -37.15
CA VAL A 134 26.25 4.17 -38.04
C VAL A 134 25.83 3.39 -39.29
N LEU A 135 24.92 2.44 -39.17
CA LEU A 135 24.45 1.61 -40.29
C LEU A 135 23.28 2.23 -41.07
N ASN A 136 22.69 3.31 -40.56
CA ASN A 136 21.45 3.89 -41.04
C ASN A 136 20.33 2.84 -41.22
N LYS A 137 20.14 1.98 -40.21
CA LYS A 137 19.19 0.84 -40.25
C LYS A 137 18.65 0.54 -38.87
N ASP A 138 17.35 0.29 -38.74
CA ASP A 138 16.77 -0.12 -37.46
C ASP A 138 16.95 -1.63 -37.22
N LEU A 139 17.83 -1.98 -36.29
CA LEU A 139 18.07 -3.35 -35.84
C LEU A 139 17.48 -3.64 -34.46
N THR A 140 16.65 -2.76 -33.89
CA THR A 140 16.22 -2.80 -32.48
C THR A 140 15.57 -4.14 -32.10
N CYS A 141 14.61 -4.64 -32.89
CA CYS A 141 13.93 -5.91 -32.60
C CYS A 141 14.91 -7.10 -32.63
N LYS A 142 15.73 -7.20 -33.68
CA LYS A 142 16.71 -8.28 -33.84
C LYS A 142 17.80 -8.24 -32.76
N PHE A 143 18.20 -7.04 -32.35
CA PHE A 143 19.12 -6.85 -31.24
C PHE A 143 18.51 -7.31 -29.93
N GLN A 144 17.24 -7.00 -29.68
CA GLN A 144 16.55 -7.43 -28.47
C GLN A 144 16.46 -8.95 -28.36
N GLU A 145 16.14 -9.64 -29.46
CA GLU A 145 16.18 -11.11 -29.55
C GLU A 145 17.59 -11.64 -29.29
N TYR A 146 18.62 -11.01 -29.87
CA TYR A 146 20.01 -11.39 -29.65
C TYR A 146 20.44 -11.28 -28.18
N ILE A 147 20.23 -10.13 -27.53
CA ILE A 147 20.65 -9.93 -26.13
C ILE A 147 19.82 -10.76 -25.14
N ASN A 148 18.57 -11.09 -25.49
CA ASN A 148 17.72 -11.98 -24.71
C ASN A 148 18.10 -13.47 -24.87
N GLY A 149 18.87 -13.83 -25.90
CA GLY A 149 19.36 -15.19 -26.12
C GLY A 149 20.49 -15.62 -25.19
N PHE A 150 21.09 -14.70 -24.42
CA PHE A 150 22.17 -15.03 -23.48
C PHE A 150 21.64 -15.51 -22.13
N SER A 151 22.19 -16.61 -21.62
CA SER A 151 21.87 -17.16 -20.29
C SER A 151 22.43 -16.30 -19.13
N ASN A 152 23.69 -15.92 -19.20
CA ASN A 152 24.33 -15.03 -18.23
C ASN A 152 24.08 -13.57 -18.61
N ARG A 153 23.75 -12.67 -17.66
CA ARG A 153 23.45 -11.24 -17.91
C ARG A 153 22.50 -11.03 -19.11
N LYS A 154 21.35 -11.72 -19.09
CA LYS A 154 20.29 -11.62 -20.11
C LYS A 154 19.87 -10.16 -20.30
N GLY A 155 19.68 -9.73 -21.55
CA GLY A 155 19.22 -8.38 -21.87
C GLY A 155 20.28 -7.28 -21.76
N VAL A 156 21.55 -7.61 -21.47
CA VAL A 156 22.63 -6.62 -21.28
C VAL A 156 23.64 -6.70 -22.41
N MET A 157 24.04 -5.58 -22.99
CA MET A 157 25.18 -5.53 -23.91
C MET A 157 26.48 -5.26 -23.15
N THR A 158 27.52 -6.04 -23.41
CA THR A 158 28.85 -5.85 -22.79
C THR A 158 29.91 -5.77 -23.88
N CYS A 159 31.06 -5.13 -23.58
CA CYS A 159 32.16 -5.00 -24.54
C CYS A 159 32.65 -6.36 -25.07
N ALA A 160 32.62 -7.41 -24.24
CA ALA A 160 33.02 -8.77 -24.62
C ALA A 160 32.09 -9.39 -25.69
N ARG A 161 30.81 -8.98 -25.73
CA ARG A 161 29.82 -9.49 -26.71
C ARG A 161 29.98 -8.85 -28.09
N MET A 162 30.76 -7.78 -28.23
CA MET A 162 30.93 -7.07 -29.49
C MET A 162 31.43 -7.98 -30.63
N LYS A 163 32.39 -8.88 -30.34
CA LYS A 163 32.93 -9.81 -31.35
C LYS A 163 31.84 -10.76 -31.87
N GLU A 164 31.01 -11.27 -30.98
CA GLU A 164 29.91 -12.16 -31.34
C GLU A 164 28.78 -11.40 -32.05
N PHE A 165 28.49 -10.17 -31.62
CA PHE A 165 27.54 -9.28 -32.29
C PHE A 165 27.97 -9.02 -33.74
N ASN A 166 29.24 -8.64 -33.94
CA ASN A 166 29.80 -8.44 -35.28
C ASN A 166 29.66 -9.66 -36.17
N LYS A 167 29.95 -10.85 -35.65
CA LYS A 167 29.76 -12.11 -36.39
C LYS A 167 28.29 -12.36 -36.74
N LYS A 168 27.36 -12.15 -35.80
CA LYS A 168 25.93 -12.43 -36.00
C LYS A 168 25.26 -11.46 -36.97
N PHE A 169 25.61 -10.19 -36.89
CA PHE A 169 24.99 -9.12 -37.68
C PHE A 169 25.80 -8.75 -38.92
N ASN A 170 26.93 -9.41 -39.16
CA ASN A 170 27.88 -9.12 -40.24
C ASN A 170 28.32 -7.65 -40.22
N THR A 171 28.87 -7.20 -39.09
CA THR A 171 29.34 -5.83 -38.84
C THR A 171 30.77 -5.80 -38.31
N SER A 172 31.38 -4.60 -38.24
CA SER A 172 32.79 -4.42 -37.87
C SER A 172 33.01 -3.42 -36.72
N PHE A 173 32.06 -3.32 -35.78
CA PHE A 173 32.15 -2.36 -34.67
C PHE A 173 33.30 -2.67 -33.71
N GLN A 174 34.00 -1.63 -33.25
CA GLN A 174 35.04 -1.70 -32.22
C GLN A 174 34.76 -0.70 -31.12
N ILE A 175 35.23 -0.99 -29.90
CA ILE A 175 35.24 -0.07 -28.75
C ILE A 175 36.66 0.36 -28.43
N TYR A 176 36.86 1.66 -28.22
CA TYR A 176 38.10 2.24 -27.75
C TYR A 176 38.18 2.21 -26.22
N ASN A 177 39.30 1.72 -25.70
CA ASN A 177 39.63 1.78 -24.28
C ASN A 177 40.77 2.80 -24.06
N PRO A 178 40.52 3.93 -23.37
CA PRO A 178 41.55 4.96 -23.17
C PRO A 178 42.71 4.51 -22.28
N GLN A 179 42.47 3.58 -21.34
CA GLN A 179 43.50 3.14 -20.39
C GLN A 179 44.63 2.37 -21.08
N ASN A 180 44.30 1.49 -22.01
CA ASN A 180 45.29 0.71 -22.76
C ASN A 180 45.46 1.18 -24.22
N ARG A 181 44.72 2.22 -24.64
CA ARG A 181 44.74 2.83 -25.98
C ARG A 181 44.47 1.83 -27.12
N HIS A 182 43.79 0.72 -26.85
CA HIS A 182 43.50 -0.32 -27.84
C HIS A 182 42.01 -0.37 -28.21
N PHE A 183 41.76 -0.87 -29.42
CA PHE A 183 40.44 -1.23 -29.91
C PHE A 183 40.12 -2.69 -29.63
N HIS A 184 38.85 -2.97 -29.30
CA HIS A 184 38.34 -4.32 -29.14
C HIS A 184 37.01 -4.51 -29.89
N PRO A 185 36.81 -5.63 -30.60
CA PRO A 185 37.81 -6.68 -30.92
C PRO A 185 38.96 -6.13 -31.78
N ARG A 186 40.15 -6.75 -31.73
CA ARG A 186 41.33 -6.29 -32.50
C ARG A 186 41.16 -6.54 -33.99
N ASP A 187 40.68 -7.73 -34.34
CA ASP A 187 40.48 -8.14 -35.72
C ASP A 187 39.02 -7.87 -36.12
N VAL A 188 38.85 -7.01 -37.11
CA VAL A 188 37.57 -6.70 -37.77
C VAL A 188 37.78 -6.69 -39.28
N HIS A 189 36.73 -6.93 -40.05
CA HIS A 189 36.83 -6.95 -41.51
C HIS A 189 37.00 -5.55 -42.11
N ASP A 190 36.33 -4.55 -41.53
CA ASP A 190 36.39 -3.15 -41.98
C ASP A 190 36.66 -2.20 -40.80
N GLU A 191 37.52 -1.22 -40.99
CA GLU A 191 37.73 -0.17 -39.98
C GLU A 191 36.67 0.93 -40.10
N LEU A 192 35.69 0.90 -39.19
CA LEU A 192 34.69 1.96 -39.10
C LEU A 192 35.30 3.25 -38.54
N ASP A 193 34.93 4.40 -39.13
CA ASP A 193 35.34 5.71 -38.62
C ASP A 193 34.65 6.06 -37.29
N TRP A 194 33.40 5.63 -37.10
CA TRP A 194 32.73 5.69 -35.80
C TRP A 194 33.06 4.45 -34.98
N VAL A 195 33.59 4.68 -33.78
CA VAL A 195 33.96 3.63 -32.82
C VAL A 195 33.25 3.88 -31.50
N PHE A 196 32.94 2.81 -30.78
CA PHE A 196 32.31 2.92 -29.48
C PHE A 196 33.27 3.49 -28.45
N TYR A 197 32.72 4.26 -27.51
CA TYR A 197 33.36 4.66 -26.27
C TYR A 197 32.37 4.48 -25.13
N LEU A 198 32.84 3.92 -24.01
CA LEU A 198 32.01 3.68 -22.83
C LEU A 198 32.28 4.77 -21.81
N HIS A 199 31.35 5.73 -21.70
CA HIS A 199 31.41 6.83 -20.73
C HIS A 199 30.37 6.59 -19.64
N ASN A 200 30.78 6.50 -18.36
CA ASN A 200 29.86 6.22 -17.24
C ASN A 200 28.93 5.01 -17.46
N SER A 201 29.48 3.96 -18.09
CA SER A 201 28.77 2.75 -18.55
C SER A 201 27.63 2.97 -19.55
N HIS A 202 27.62 4.10 -20.25
CA HIS A 202 26.76 4.39 -21.38
C HIS A 202 27.56 4.29 -22.67
N PHE A 203 27.01 3.63 -23.69
CA PHE A 203 27.68 3.50 -24.99
C PHE A 203 27.45 4.77 -25.81
N CYS A 204 28.55 5.45 -26.13
CA CYS A 204 28.61 6.58 -27.04
C CYS A 204 29.43 6.22 -28.28
N LEU A 205 29.41 7.07 -29.30
CA LEU A 205 30.34 7.00 -30.44
C LEU A 205 31.35 8.13 -30.36
N ILE A 206 32.57 7.86 -30.80
CA ILE A 206 33.62 8.85 -31.07
C ILE A 206 34.23 8.60 -32.46
N ARG A 207 34.84 9.61 -33.06
CA ARG A 207 35.61 9.45 -34.31
C ARG A 207 36.93 8.74 -34.07
N ARG A 208 37.27 7.75 -34.88
CA ARG A 208 38.50 6.95 -34.81
C ARG A 208 39.75 7.81 -34.91
N SER A 209 39.72 8.83 -35.80
CA SER A 209 40.82 9.76 -36.06
C SER A 209 40.96 10.84 -34.99
N GLN A 210 39.87 11.19 -34.28
CA GLN A 210 39.80 12.31 -33.33
C GLN A 210 39.38 11.85 -31.92
N LYS A 211 39.98 10.75 -31.43
CA LYS A 211 39.59 10.09 -30.16
C LYS A 211 39.60 11.04 -28.96
N SER A 212 40.68 11.79 -28.76
CA SER A 212 40.82 12.68 -27.60
C SER A 212 39.77 13.79 -27.60
N LEU A 213 39.53 14.41 -28.77
CA LEU A 213 38.51 15.43 -28.95
C LEU A 213 37.10 14.86 -28.74
N GLY A 214 36.83 13.67 -29.26
CA GLY A 214 35.53 13.02 -29.09
C GLY A 214 35.24 12.63 -27.62
N ILE A 215 36.25 12.22 -26.86
CA ILE A 215 36.09 11.94 -25.42
C ILE A 215 35.80 13.22 -24.65
N GLN A 216 36.58 14.28 -24.89
CA GLN A 216 36.35 15.58 -24.26
C GLN A 216 34.96 16.14 -24.59
N GLU A 217 34.55 16.05 -25.86
CA GLU A 217 33.23 16.50 -26.29
C GLU A 217 32.09 15.71 -25.62
N ILE A 218 32.30 14.42 -25.30
CA ILE A 218 31.34 13.65 -24.50
C ILE A 218 31.33 14.15 -23.05
N GLU A 219 32.48 14.38 -22.43
CA GLU A 219 32.57 14.87 -21.04
C GLU A 219 31.88 16.22 -20.87
N ASP A 220 32.02 17.11 -21.84
CA ASP A 220 31.42 18.45 -21.82
C ASP A 220 29.90 18.45 -22.04
N ASN A 221 29.35 17.44 -22.74
CA ASN A 221 27.95 17.42 -23.17
C ASN A 221 27.12 16.26 -22.58
N TYR A 222 27.70 15.41 -21.74
CA TYR A 222 26.98 14.31 -21.10
C TYR A 222 26.08 14.81 -19.96
N GLU A 223 24.86 15.18 -20.32
CA GLU A 223 23.88 15.72 -19.38
C GLU A 223 22.90 14.64 -18.87
N GLN A 224 22.78 14.51 -17.55
CA GLN A 224 21.75 13.69 -16.90
C GLN A 224 20.66 14.58 -16.31
N VAL A 225 19.47 14.55 -16.90
CA VAL A 225 18.31 15.33 -16.46
C VAL A 225 17.25 14.43 -15.83
N TRP A 226 16.47 14.95 -14.88
CA TRP A 226 15.38 14.17 -14.26
C TRP A 226 14.28 13.86 -15.28
N LYS A 227 13.77 12.62 -15.25
CA LYS A 227 12.61 12.22 -16.04
C LYS A 227 11.36 12.90 -15.50
N THR A 228 10.52 13.40 -16.39
CA THR A 228 9.19 13.96 -16.09
C THR A 228 8.10 12.96 -16.46
N CYS A 229 6.90 13.09 -15.88
CA CYS A 229 5.76 12.22 -16.21
C CYS A 229 5.34 12.30 -17.69
N ARG A 230 5.77 13.33 -18.42
CA ARG A 230 5.54 13.51 -19.86
C ARG A 230 6.53 12.73 -20.74
N ASP A 231 7.67 12.31 -20.19
CA ASP A 231 8.71 11.57 -20.92
C ASP A 231 8.33 10.10 -21.18
N TYR A 232 7.24 9.64 -20.57
CA TYR A 232 6.66 8.32 -20.80
C TYR A 232 5.27 8.50 -21.43
N ASN A 233 4.94 7.67 -22.44
CA ASN A 233 3.58 7.49 -22.96
C ASN A 233 2.59 6.89 -21.91
N ALA A 234 2.86 7.08 -20.63
CA ALA A 234 2.00 6.70 -19.52
C ALA A 234 0.69 7.49 -19.54
N VAL A 235 0.68 8.75 -20.02
CA VAL A 235 -0.54 9.57 -20.04
C VAL A 235 -1.65 8.95 -20.91
N THR A 236 -1.30 8.21 -21.97
CA THR A 236 -2.29 7.52 -22.82
C THR A 236 -2.73 6.14 -22.30
N GLN A 237 -2.08 5.60 -21.27
CA GLN A 237 -2.35 4.26 -20.74
C GLN A 237 -2.88 4.24 -19.29
N VAL A 238 -2.97 5.40 -18.64
CA VAL A 238 -3.44 5.49 -17.26
C VAL A 238 -4.92 5.86 -17.29
N SER A 239 -5.77 4.94 -16.86
CA SER A 239 -7.18 5.23 -16.60
C SER A 239 -7.27 6.36 -15.57
N PRO A 240 -8.22 7.31 -15.72
CA PRO A 240 -8.40 8.39 -14.75
C PRO A 240 -8.52 7.81 -13.35
N LEU A 241 -7.64 8.23 -12.44
CA LEU A 241 -7.70 7.82 -11.04
C LEU A 241 -9.01 8.33 -10.44
N LYS A 242 -9.99 7.45 -10.23
CA LYS A 242 -11.25 7.77 -9.56
C LYS A 242 -11.09 7.49 -8.06
N LEU A 243 -10.79 8.53 -7.29
CA LEU A 243 -10.72 8.42 -5.83
C LEU A 243 -12.13 8.50 -5.23
N ASN A 244 -12.44 7.55 -4.33
CA ASN A 244 -13.67 7.61 -3.53
C ASN A 244 -13.51 8.70 -2.46
N VAL A 245 -14.04 9.90 -2.74
CA VAL A 245 -13.96 11.08 -1.86
C VAL A 245 -15.29 11.50 -1.24
N LEU A 246 -16.43 10.95 -1.65
CA LEU A 246 -17.74 11.46 -1.22
C LEU A 246 -18.38 10.73 -0.02
N SER A 247 -17.86 9.58 0.40
CA SER A 247 -18.52 8.76 1.43
C SER A 247 -17.97 9.02 2.83
N SER A 248 -18.45 10.02 3.57
CA SER A 248 -18.20 10.12 5.01
C SER A 248 -19.16 9.23 5.80
N MET A 249 -18.61 8.40 6.69
CA MET A 249 -19.44 7.69 7.66
C MET A 249 -19.97 8.69 8.69
N SER A 250 -21.22 8.51 9.07
CA SER A 250 -21.86 9.27 10.14
C SER A 250 -21.20 8.98 11.50
N ASP A 251 -21.21 9.97 12.38
CA ASP A 251 -20.52 9.88 13.67
C ASP A 251 -21.16 8.84 14.61
N ASP A 252 -22.43 8.47 14.40
CA ASP A 252 -23.10 7.36 15.10
C ASP A 252 -22.51 5.98 14.83
N ALA A 253 -21.75 5.82 13.74
CA ALA A 253 -21.06 4.59 13.38
C ALA A 253 -19.59 4.58 13.84
N LEU A 254 -19.15 5.63 14.52
CA LEU A 254 -17.79 5.78 15.03
C LEU A 254 -17.76 5.67 16.55
N PHE A 255 -16.77 4.92 17.03
CA PHE A 255 -16.53 4.72 18.45
C PHE A 255 -15.07 4.97 18.79
N ALA A 256 -14.83 5.67 19.90
CA ALA A 256 -13.55 5.67 20.59
C ALA A 256 -13.55 4.47 21.53
N TRP A 257 -12.43 3.74 21.59
CA TRP A 257 -12.33 2.60 22.49
C TRP A 257 -10.90 2.45 23.02
N ASP A 258 -10.80 1.83 24.19
CA ASP A 258 -9.55 1.51 24.85
C ASP A 258 -9.70 0.22 25.67
N CYS A 259 -8.59 -0.41 26.05
CA CYS A 259 -8.61 -1.58 26.92
C CYS A 259 -7.47 -1.63 27.93
N GLU A 260 -7.79 -2.10 29.13
CA GLU A 260 -6.82 -2.33 30.19
C GLU A 260 -6.50 -3.81 30.29
N THR A 261 -5.23 -4.12 30.53
CA THR A 261 -4.74 -5.51 30.59
C THR A 261 -3.82 -5.73 31.77
N TYR A 262 -3.76 -6.96 32.26
CA TYR A 262 -2.66 -7.43 33.09
C TYR A 262 -1.77 -8.37 32.29
N SER A 263 -0.50 -8.50 32.68
CA SER A 263 0.41 -9.49 32.12
C SER A 263 0.40 -10.75 32.97
N GLU A 264 0.15 -11.92 32.36
CA GLU A 264 0.42 -13.21 33.00
C GLU A 264 1.92 -13.33 33.33
N LYS A 265 2.23 -13.80 34.55
CA LYS A 265 3.63 -13.91 35.04
C LYS A 265 4.48 -14.84 34.18
N ASP A 266 3.94 -15.99 33.79
CA ASP A 266 4.71 -17.05 33.12
C ASP A 266 4.81 -16.84 31.61
N THR A 267 3.71 -16.46 30.97
CA THR A 267 3.60 -16.38 29.50
C THR A 267 3.89 -14.97 28.97
N ARG A 268 3.91 -13.96 29.85
CA ARG A 268 3.90 -12.53 29.49
C ARG A 268 2.76 -12.16 28.53
N ARG A 269 1.67 -12.94 28.57
CA ARG A 269 0.47 -12.68 27.78
C ARG A 269 -0.29 -11.52 28.42
N ALA A 270 -0.55 -10.49 27.62
CA ALA A 270 -1.48 -9.44 27.99
C ALA A 270 -2.92 -9.96 27.87
N ASN A 271 -3.67 -9.94 28.97
CA ASN A 271 -5.07 -10.34 29.02
C ASN A 271 -5.94 -9.14 29.41
N PRO A 272 -6.98 -8.84 28.62
CA PRO A 272 -7.85 -7.72 28.92
C PRO A 272 -8.75 -8.05 30.10
N TYR A 273 -8.83 -7.12 31.05
CA TYR A 273 -9.77 -7.18 32.17
C TYR A 273 -10.82 -6.08 32.11
N CYS A 274 -10.60 -5.05 31.30
CA CYS A 274 -11.55 -3.99 31.03
C CYS A 274 -11.45 -3.53 29.58
N CYS A 275 -12.58 -3.19 28.98
CA CYS A 275 -12.60 -2.32 27.81
C CYS A 275 -13.68 -1.25 27.96
N THR A 276 -13.37 -0.07 27.45
CA THR A 276 -14.21 1.11 27.52
C THR A 276 -14.52 1.59 26.11
N LEU A 277 -15.74 2.05 25.90
CA LEU A 277 -16.27 2.36 24.59
C LEU A 277 -17.15 3.61 24.65
N VAL A 278 -16.94 4.55 23.73
CA VAL A 278 -17.73 5.78 23.61
C VAL A 278 -18.18 5.98 22.18
N ASN A 279 -19.49 6.12 21.96
CA ASN A 279 -20.04 6.54 20.68
C ASN A 279 -19.81 8.04 20.45
N LEU A 280 -19.25 8.40 19.29
CA LEU A 280 -18.86 9.78 19.01
C LEU A 280 -20.07 10.71 18.85
N GLU A 281 -21.18 10.25 18.27
CA GLU A 281 -22.40 11.06 18.16
C GLU A 281 -23.05 11.30 19.53
N LYS A 282 -23.12 10.26 20.38
CA LYS A 282 -23.64 10.36 21.76
C LYS A 282 -22.82 11.38 22.57
N LEU A 283 -21.49 11.29 22.50
CA LEU A 283 -20.59 12.23 23.16
C LEU A 283 -20.74 13.65 22.60
N ARG A 284 -20.73 13.83 21.27
CA ARG A 284 -20.88 15.14 20.61
C ARG A 284 -22.16 15.84 21.05
N LYS A 285 -23.31 15.16 20.99
CA LYS A 285 -24.61 15.70 21.45
C LYS A 285 -24.59 16.14 22.91
N MET A 286 -23.79 15.50 23.75
CA MET A 286 -23.63 15.91 25.15
C MET A 286 -22.70 17.11 25.29
N LEU A 287 -21.58 17.14 24.57
CA LEU A 287 -20.65 18.27 24.55
C LEU A 287 -21.32 19.54 24.02
N ASP A 288 -22.13 19.45 22.98
CA ASP A 288 -22.85 20.58 22.39
C ASP A 288 -23.88 21.22 23.35
N ARG A 289 -24.37 20.45 24.34
CA ARG A 289 -25.29 20.97 25.37
C ARG A 289 -24.59 21.81 26.44
N ILE A 290 -23.26 21.68 26.55
CA ILE A 290 -22.46 22.41 27.52
C ILE A 290 -22.12 23.77 26.91
N LYS A 291 -23.02 24.73 27.08
CA LYS A 291 -23.02 26.05 26.41
C LYS A 291 -21.93 27.04 26.86
N ARG A 292 -21.05 26.70 27.81
CA ARG A 292 -20.13 27.69 28.42
C ARG A 292 -18.65 27.27 28.29
N PRO A 293 -17.75 28.23 27.99
CA PRO A 293 -16.32 28.04 28.15
C PRO A 293 -16.02 28.16 29.65
N THR A 294 -16.19 27.08 30.39
CA THR A 294 -15.57 26.88 31.70
C THR A 294 -14.37 25.97 31.50
N ASP A 295 -13.32 26.14 32.32
CA ASP A 295 -12.13 25.26 32.27
C ASP A 295 -12.50 23.78 32.48
N ASP A 296 -13.63 23.53 33.15
CA ASP A 296 -14.19 22.21 33.44
C ASP A 296 -15.62 22.03 32.93
N ILE A 297 -15.94 20.83 32.46
CA ILE A 297 -17.31 20.38 32.18
C ILE A 297 -18.12 20.23 33.49
N PRO A 298 -19.27 20.90 33.64
CA PRO A 298 -20.18 20.65 34.75
C PRO A 298 -20.74 19.22 34.74
N ASN A 299 -20.85 18.59 35.91
CA ASN A 299 -21.33 17.21 36.08
C ASN A 299 -20.52 16.15 35.30
N TYR A 300 -19.20 16.28 35.29
CA TYR A 300 -18.28 15.34 34.62
C TYR A 300 -18.52 13.87 35.01
N ASP A 301 -18.79 13.58 36.29
CA ASP A 301 -19.08 12.21 36.74
C ASP A 301 -20.32 11.62 36.07
N LYS A 302 -21.33 12.47 35.80
CA LYS A 302 -22.52 12.08 35.06
C LYS A 302 -22.19 11.77 33.59
N LEU A 303 -21.21 12.46 33.01
CA LEU A 303 -20.72 12.18 31.66
C LEU A 303 -19.94 10.85 31.62
N MET A 304 -19.06 10.59 32.59
CA MET A 304 -18.37 9.30 32.72
C MET A 304 -19.36 8.13 32.84
N THR A 305 -20.38 8.27 33.68
CA THR A 305 -21.33 7.18 33.95
C THR A 305 -22.34 6.96 32.81
N ASN A 306 -22.77 8.01 32.10
CA ASN A 306 -23.84 7.88 31.09
C ASN A 306 -23.34 7.74 29.65
N VAL A 307 -22.10 8.12 29.35
CA VAL A 307 -21.55 8.12 27.98
C VAL A 307 -20.62 6.95 27.74
N VAL A 308 -19.79 6.59 28.73
CA VAL A 308 -18.79 5.54 28.59
C VAL A 308 -19.40 4.20 28.93
N GLU A 309 -19.52 3.34 27.93
CA GLU A 309 -19.83 1.94 28.15
C GLU A 309 -18.57 1.26 28.67
N THR A 310 -18.70 0.50 29.77
CA THR A 310 -17.57 -0.16 30.44
C THR A 310 -17.88 -1.64 30.58
N PHE A 311 -16.99 -2.48 30.08
CA PHE A 311 -17.12 -3.94 30.14
C PHE A 311 -15.97 -4.49 30.97
N VAL A 312 -16.28 -5.26 32.01
CA VAL A 312 -15.31 -5.70 33.01
C VAL A 312 -15.34 -7.22 33.11
N GLY A 313 -14.16 -7.83 33.24
CA GLY A 313 -13.96 -9.27 33.30
C GLY A 313 -13.09 -9.79 32.15
N LEU A 314 -12.69 -11.06 32.25
CA LEU A 314 -11.86 -11.73 31.25
C LEU A 314 -12.56 -11.90 29.88
N ASP A 315 -13.89 -11.78 29.86
CA ASP A 315 -14.71 -11.80 28.66
C ASP A 315 -15.14 -10.38 28.22
N CYS A 316 -14.51 -9.32 28.73
CA CYS A 316 -14.88 -7.93 28.42
C CYS A 316 -14.94 -7.63 26.90
N ILE A 317 -14.04 -8.21 26.10
CA ILE A 317 -14.07 -8.08 24.64
C ILE A 317 -15.33 -8.72 24.05
N ASP A 318 -15.74 -9.90 24.53
CA ASP A 318 -16.97 -10.56 24.08
C ASP A 318 -18.20 -9.77 24.53
N GLN A 319 -18.20 -9.20 25.74
CA GLN A 319 -19.26 -8.32 26.22
C GLN A 319 -19.40 -7.07 25.33
N MET A 320 -18.29 -6.41 24.98
CA MET A 320 -18.28 -5.28 24.05
C MET A 320 -18.83 -5.66 22.68
N LEU A 321 -18.41 -6.80 22.11
CA LEU A 321 -18.91 -7.26 20.82
C LEU A 321 -20.40 -7.62 20.86
N LYS A 322 -20.90 -8.19 21.95
CA LYS A 322 -22.34 -8.42 22.17
C LYS A 322 -23.13 -7.12 22.22
N TYR A 323 -22.64 -6.12 22.94
CA TYR A 323 -23.24 -4.79 23.00
C TYR A 323 -23.33 -4.17 21.60
N LEU A 324 -22.21 -4.18 20.85
CA LEU A 324 -22.17 -3.67 19.48
C LEU A 324 -23.08 -4.44 18.52
N GLY A 325 -23.25 -5.75 18.74
CA GLY A 325 -24.09 -6.62 17.93
C GLY A 325 -25.58 -6.26 17.95
N GLN A 326 -26.02 -5.54 18.98
CA GLN A 326 -27.38 -5.01 19.12
C GLN A 326 -27.51 -3.58 18.56
N TYR A 327 -26.40 -2.96 18.16
CA TYR A 327 -26.39 -1.61 17.62
C TYR A 327 -26.84 -1.62 16.16
N ASP A 328 -27.89 -0.85 15.83
CA ASP A 328 -28.52 -0.79 14.51
C ASP A 328 -27.68 -0.03 13.47
N ARG A 329 -26.45 -0.48 13.27
CA ARG A 329 -25.53 -0.04 12.23
C ARG A 329 -24.78 -1.25 11.69
N LYS A 330 -24.88 -1.49 10.38
CA LYS A 330 -24.23 -2.63 9.72
C LYS A 330 -22.70 -2.49 9.64
N ARG A 331 -22.20 -1.26 9.64
CA ARG A 331 -20.76 -0.95 9.59
C ARG A 331 -20.39 -0.03 10.73
N LEU A 332 -19.38 -0.41 11.51
CA LEU A 332 -18.85 0.34 12.63
C LEU A 332 -17.35 0.52 12.48
N ILE A 333 -16.82 1.63 12.98
CA ILE A 333 -15.37 1.85 13.11
C ILE A 333 -15.06 2.13 14.58
N LEU A 334 -14.18 1.32 15.14
CA LEU A 334 -13.63 1.48 16.48
C LEU A 334 -12.22 2.04 16.36
N ILE A 335 -11.99 3.21 16.97
CA ILE A 335 -10.74 3.96 16.87
C ILE A 335 -10.06 3.94 18.24
N SER A 336 -8.87 3.37 18.32
CA SER A 336 -7.98 3.45 19.49
C SER A 336 -6.82 4.40 19.21
N HIS A 337 -6.21 4.92 20.27
CA HIS A 337 -4.98 5.70 20.16
C HIS A 337 -3.75 4.80 20.36
N ASN A 338 -2.81 4.84 19.41
CA ASN A 338 -1.65 3.94 19.39
C ASN A 338 -1.98 2.43 19.38
N GLY A 339 -3.22 2.03 19.09
CA GLY A 339 -3.62 0.62 19.16
C GLY A 339 -2.98 -0.31 18.16
N SER A 340 -2.18 0.19 17.19
CA SER A 340 -1.45 -0.68 16.26
C SER A 340 -0.43 -1.57 16.95
N GLY A 341 0.18 -1.09 18.02
CA GLY A 341 1.14 -1.85 18.81
C GLY A 341 0.48 -2.77 19.84
N PHE A 342 -0.77 -2.49 20.22
CA PHE A 342 -1.35 -3.05 21.43
C PHE A 342 -2.84 -3.42 21.30
N ASP A 343 -3.77 -2.47 21.40
CA ASP A 343 -5.22 -2.75 21.49
C ASP A 343 -5.75 -3.64 20.37
N ASN A 344 -5.30 -3.37 19.15
CA ASN A 344 -5.70 -4.16 17.99
C ASN A 344 -5.19 -5.60 18.08
N TRP A 345 -4.03 -5.83 18.68
CA TRP A 345 -3.52 -7.19 18.96
C TRP A 345 -4.31 -7.89 20.05
N ILE A 346 -4.76 -7.16 21.08
CA ILE A 346 -5.58 -7.72 22.16
C ILE A 346 -6.89 -8.27 21.59
N VAL A 347 -7.60 -7.47 20.79
CA VAL A 347 -8.83 -7.95 20.14
C VAL A 347 -8.53 -9.09 19.19
N LEU A 348 -7.51 -8.95 18.33
CA LEU A 348 -7.15 -10.00 17.37
C LEU A 348 -6.92 -11.36 18.03
N LYS A 349 -6.19 -11.39 19.16
CA LYS A 349 -5.88 -12.61 19.90
C LYS A 349 -7.08 -13.21 20.63
N ASN A 350 -8.08 -12.37 20.98
CA ASN A 350 -9.30 -12.82 21.65
C ASN A 350 -10.44 -13.14 20.65
N THR A 351 -10.33 -12.72 19.39
CA THR A 351 -11.32 -13.07 18.36
C THR A 351 -11.11 -14.45 17.76
N ARG A 352 -12.18 -15.25 17.67
CA ARG A 352 -12.13 -16.64 17.17
C ARG A 352 -11.92 -16.76 15.66
N LYS A 353 -12.33 -15.75 14.87
CA LYS A 353 -12.31 -15.80 13.41
C LYS A 353 -12.18 -14.41 12.79
N LEU A 354 -11.17 -14.26 11.94
CA LEU A 354 -11.01 -13.07 11.09
C LEU A 354 -11.74 -13.27 9.77
N THR A 355 -12.34 -12.19 9.27
CA THR A 355 -13.01 -12.22 7.96
C THR A 355 -12.13 -11.73 6.84
N HIS A 356 -11.14 -10.89 7.13
CA HIS A 356 -10.11 -10.47 6.16
C HIS A 356 -8.76 -10.29 6.85
N CYS A 357 -7.69 -10.22 6.06
CA CYS A 357 -6.34 -9.98 6.57
C CYS A 357 -6.22 -8.59 7.22
N PRO A 358 -5.65 -8.49 8.44
CA PRO A 358 -5.27 -7.22 9.04
C PRO A 358 -4.32 -6.43 8.14
N LEU A 359 -4.50 -5.11 8.07
CA LEU A 359 -3.53 -4.20 7.50
C LEU A 359 -2.42 -3.97 8.53
N LYS A 360 -1.27 -4.62 8.31
CA LYS A 360 -0.08 -4.50 9.16
C LYS A 360 0.93 -3.54 8.55
N THR A 361 1.54 -2.73 9.41
CA THR A 361 2.70 -1.87 9.13
C THR A 361 3.88 -2.32 9.99
N PRO A 362 5.10 -1.78 9.80
CA PRO A 362 6.22 -2.04 10.72
C PRO A 362 5.91 -1.70 12.19
N ARG A 363 4.93 -0.83 12.45
CA ARG A 363 4.48 -0.43 13.80
C ARG A 363 3.35 -1.30 14.37
N GLY A 364 2.96 -2.36 13.67
CA GLY A 364 1.88 -3.28 14.08
C GLY A 364 0.61 -3.15 13.24
N ILE A 365 -0.54 -3.53 13.81
CA ILE A 365 -1.81 -3.66 13.07
C ILE A 365 -2.49 -2.29 12.97
N LEU A 366 -2.36 -1.62 11.83
CA LEU A 366 -2.98 -0.32 11.62
C LEU A 366 -4.51 -0.42 11.63
N SER A 367 -5.05 -1.41 10.95
CA SER A 367 -6.49 -1.63 10.89
C SER A 367 -6.81 -3.08 10.59
N PHE A 368 -7.92 -3.60 11.09
CA PHE A 368 -8.43 -4.90 10.69
C PHE A 368 -9.95 -4.96 10.77
N PRO A 369 -10.60 -5.59 9.78
CA PRO A 369 -12.03 -5.82 9.81
C PRO A 369 -12.37 -7.13 10.54
N LEU A 370 -13.44 -7.08 11.31
CA LEU A 370 -14.06 -8.19 12.01
C LEU A 370 -15.53 -8.27 11.57
N SER A 371 -16.04 -9.47 11.29
CA SER A 371 -17.49 -9.69 11.26
C SER A 371 -17.94 -10.10 12.65
N ASN A 372 -18.84 -9.32 13.23
CA ASN A 372 -19.30 -9.51 14.59
C ASN A 372 -20.17 -10.78 14.69
N PRO A 373 -19.71 -11.84 15.39
CA PRO A 373 -20.49 -13.06 15.54
C PRO A 373 -21.73 -12.88 16.42
N TYR A 374 -21.81 -11.79 17.20
CA TYR A 374 -22.92 -11.49 18.10
C TYR A 374 -23.97 -10.56 17.47
N THR A 375 -23.99 -10.43 16.13
CA THR A 375 -24.97 -9.58 15.44
C THR A 375 -26.39 -10.09 15.72
N ASP A 376 -27.25 -9.21 16.22
CA ASP A 376 -28.64 -9.50 16.52
C ASP A 376 -29.41 -10.04 15.30
N GLU A 377 -30.22 -11.08 15.51
CA GLU A 377 -30.93 -11.76 14.42
C GLU A 377 -31.96 -10.87 13.73
N ASP A 378 -32.62 -9.99 14.46
CA ASP A 378 -33.64 -9.10 13.91
C ASP A 378 -32.99 -7.99 13.09
N LEU A 379 -31.82 -7.50 13.51
CA LEU A 379 -30.98 -6.63 12.67
C LEU A 379 -30.54 -7.32 11.38
N GLN A 380 -30.12 -8.59 11.45
CA GLN A 380 -29.78 -9.37 10.25
C GLN A 380 -30.99 -9.50 9.30
N LYS A 381 -32.17 -9.82 9.83
CA LYS A 381 -33.42 -9.89 9.05
C LYS A 381 -33.77 -8.53 8.43
N LYS A 382 -33.61 -7.43 9.18
CA LYS A 382 -33.83 -6.07 8.72
C LYS A 382 -32.93 -5.70 7.54
N TRP A 383 -31.62 -5.88 7.67
CA TRP A 383 -30.67 -5.56 6.60
C TRP A 383 -30.83 -6.47 5.37
N LYS A 384 -31.29 -7.71 5.57
CA LYS A 384 -31.65 -8.62 4.47
C LYS A 384 -32.84 -8.10 3.67
N ARG A 385 -33.87 -7.56 4.33
CA ARG A 385 -35.04 -6.95 3.66
C ARG A 385 -34.68 -5.68 2.90
N GLN A 386 -33.75 -4.88 3.42
CA GLN A 386 -33.34 -3.61 2.81
C GLN A 386 -32.46 -3.77 1.55
N LYS A 387 -32.00 -4.99 1.22
CA LYS A 387 -31.12 -5.30 0.07
C LYS A 387 -29.86 -4.42 -0.04
N GLU A 388 -29.45 -3.74 1.05
CA GLU A 388 -28.39 -2.73 1.00
C GLU A 388 -27.05 -3.29 0.52
N ILE A 389 -26.76 -4.60 0.70
CA ILE A 389 -25.57 -5.29 0.18
C ILE A 389 -25.85 -6.79 -0.01
N LYS A 390 -25.44 -7.40 -1.15
CA LYS A 390 -25.43 -8.87 -1.34
C LYS A 390 -24.32 -9.52 -0.50
N GLY A 391 -24.64 -10.47 0.40
CA GLY A 391 -23.64 -11.22 1.17
C GLY A 391 -24.07 -11.63 2.58
N ASN A 392 -23.09 -11.86 3.47
CA ASN A 392 -23.31 -12.12 4.90
C ASN A 392 -23.97 -10.90 5.58
N TYR A 393 -24.97 -11.13 6.43
CA TYR A 393 -25.73 -10.07 7.12
C TYR A 393 -25.18 -9.74 8.50
N LEU A 394 -24.05 -10.32 8.91
CA LEU A 394 -23.36 -9.91 10.12
C LEU A 394 -22.89 -8.44 10.04
N GLN A 395 -22.89 -7.78 11.20
CA GLN A 395 -22.29 -6.46 11.37
C GLN A 395 -20.78 -6.52 11.12
N HIS A 396 -20.27 -5.53 10.41
CA HIS A 396 -18.86 -5.35 10.12
C HIS A 396 -18.27 -4.28 11.03
N ILE A 397 -17.27 -4.66 11.81
CA ILE A 397 -16.56 -3.77 12.72
C ILE A 397 -15.13 -3.60 12.19
N ASN A 398 -14.68 -2.37 12.00
CA ASN A 398 -13.31 -2.08 11.62
C ASN A 398 -12.55 -1.43 12.78
N PHE A 399 -11.57 -2.15 13.33
CA PHE A 399 -10.66 -1.59 14.33
C PHE A 399 -9.58 -0.78 13.61
N THR A 400 -9.31 0.44 14.08
CA THR A 400 -8.41 1.40 13.42
C THR A 400 -7.56 2.13 14.45
N CYS A 401 -6.28 2.32 14.15
CA CYS A 401 -5.38 3.09 14.98
C CYS A 401 -5.31 4.55 14.52
N SER A 402 -5.57 5.50 15.41
CA SER A 402 -5.48 6.94 15.14
C SER A 402 -4.05 7.48 15.04
N TYR A 403 -3.03 6.70 15.43
CA TYR A 403 -1.64 7.16 15.50
C TYR A 403 -1.01 7.58 14.15
N GLN A 404 -1.59 7.13 13.04
CA GLN A 404 -1.17 7.56 11.70
C GLN A 404 -1.75 8.92 11.30
N HIS A 405 -2.65 9.47 12.12
CA HIS A 405 -3.17 10.82 12.01
C HIS A 405 -2.53 11.75 13.04
N GLU A 406 -2.53 11.34 14.32
CA GLU A 406 -1.95 12.11 15.42
C GLU A 406 -0.90 11.26 16.15
N LYS A 407 0.36 11.70 16.10
CA LYS A 407 1.52 10.96 16.61
C LYS A 407 1.91 11.35 18.02
N SER A 408 1.39 12.46 18.54
CA SER A 408 1.59 12.86 19.93
C SER A 408 0.86 11.89 20.87
N SER A 409 1.24 11.88 22.14
CA SER A 409 0.51 11.11 23.16
C SER A 409 -0.91 11.62 23.30
N LEU A 410 -1.83 10.79 23.80
CA LEU A 410 -3.22 11.23 24.03
C LEU A 410 -3.30 12.46 24.94
N ALA A 411 -2.43 12.56 25.95
CA ALA A 411 -2.34 13.74 26.82
C ALA A 411 -1.92 15.00 26.03
N ALA A 412 -0.91 14.88 25.16
CA ALA A 412 -0.48 15.99 24.31
C ALA A 412 -1.57 16.38 23.30
N TRP A 413 -2.28 15.41 22.72
CA TRP A 413 -3.40 15.65 21.80
C TRP A 413 -4.58 16.33 22.49
N GLY A 414 -4.94 15.91 23.71
CA GLY A 414 -5.98 16.55 24.50
C GLY A 414 -5.66 18.01 24.84
N ASN A 415 -4.39 18.28 25.16
CA ASN A 415 -3.90 19.64 25.39
C ASN A 415 -3.94 20.49 24.10
N SER A 416 -3.39 20.00 22.99
CA SER A 416 -3.36 20.73 21.71
C SER A 416 -4.76 20.96 21.13
N SER A 417 -5.70 20.07 21.44
CA SER A 417 -7.11 20.20 21.06
C SER A 417 -7.88 21.18 21.94
N ASN A 418 -7.23 21.85 22.92
CA ASN A 418 -7.87 22.74 23.89
C ASN A 418 -9.11 22.10 24.53
N LEU A 419 -8.99 20.85 24.99
CA LEU A 419 -10.07 20.21 25.74
C LEU A 419 -10.19 20.84 27.14
N PRO A 420 -11.38 20.86 27.76
CA PRO A 420 -11.54 21.14 29.19
C PRO A 420 -10.61 20.27 30.06
N ALA A 421 -10.08 20.80 31.15
CA ALA A 421 -9.07 20.13 31.97
C ALA A 421 -9.56 18.77 32.49
N ASN A 422 -10.81 18.71 32.95
CA ASN A 422 -11.44 17.46 33.38
C ASN A 422 -11.69 16.43 32.26
N LEU A 423 -11.67 16.80 30.97
CA LEU A 423 -11.71 15.86 29.84
C LEU A 423 -10.33 15.37 29.39
N ARG A 424 -9.25 16.07 29.76
CA ARG A 424 -7.90 15.68 29.36
C ARG A 424 -7.48 14.42 30.10
N LYS A 425 -6.69 13.59 29.44
CA LYS A 425 -6.00 12.46 30.07
C LYS A 425 -5.18 12.93 31.29
N ILE A 426 -5.25 12.15 32.36
CA ILE A 426 -4.47 12.34 33.59
C ILE A 426 -3.13 11.60 33.51
N ALA A 427 -2.31 11.76 34.55
CA ALA A 427 -1.09 10.96 34.70
C ALA A 427 -1.43 9.47 34.57
N ASP A 428 -0.58 8.75 33.84
CA ASP A 428 -0.71 7.32 33.67
C ASP A 428 -0.70 6.64 35.04
N VAL A 429 -1.60 5.67 35.23
CA VAL A 429 -1.54 4.81 36.40
C VAL A 429 -0.39 3.82 36.23
N ASP A 430 0.22 3.38 37.31
CA ASP A 430 1.24 2.32 37.25
C ASP A 430 0.58 1.00 36.82
N ILE A 431 0.57 0.73 35.51
CA ILE A 431 -0.08 -0.44 34.91
C ILE A 431 0.52 -1.75 35.48
N ALA A 432 1.78 -1.73 35.93
CA ALA A 432 2.43 -2.91 36.52
C ALA A 432 1.84 -3.29 37.89
N LYS A 433 1.09 -2.38 38.54
CA LYS A 433 0.36 -2.64 39.78
C LYS A 433 -0.77 -3.66 39.59
N TYR A 434 -1.37 -3.72 38.39
CA TYR A 434 -2.52 -4.56 38.12
C TYR A 434 -2.09 -5.93 37.60
N THR A 435 -2.37 -6.93 38.42
CA THR A 435 -2.05 -8.34 38.20
C THR A 435 -3.33 -9.15 38.07
N GLN A 436 -3.19 -10.40 37.65
CA GLN A 436 -4.30 -11.35 37.58
C GLN A 436 -5.09 -11.45 38.90
N ASP A 437 -4.42 -11.31 40.04
CA ASP A 437 -4.98 -11.61 41.35
C ASP A 437 -5.66 -10.39 42.01
N ASN A 438 -5.31 -9.16 41.60
CA ASN A 438 -5.72 -7.94 42.31
C ASN A 438 -6.43 -6.89 41.45
N TRP A 439 -6.50 -7.07 40.12
CA TRP A 439 -7.11 -6.05 39.25
C TRP A 439 -8.56 -5.79 39.63
N GLU A 440 -9.33 -6.80 40.03
CA GLU A 440 -10.75 -6.63 40.38
C GLU A 440 -10.95 -5.81 41.66
N GLU A 441 -10.15 -6.07 42.71
CA GLU A 441 -10.21 -5.34 43.98
C GLU A 441 -9.78 -3.87 43.81
N LEU A 442 -8.85 -3.61 42.90
CA LEU A 442 -8.34 -2.28 42.59
C LEU A 442 -9.19 -1.51 41.57
N ARG A 443 -10.41 -1.98 41.26
CA ARG A 443 -11.33 -1.35 40.31
C ARG A 443 -11.58 0.13 40.56
N HIS A 444 -11.73 0.50 41.82
CA HIS A 444 -11.94 1.89 42.23
C HIS A 444 -10.81 2.83 41.80
N GLU A 445 -9.61 2.30 41.54
CA GLU A 445 -8.46 3.07 41.07
C GLU A 445 -8.37 3.17 39.54
N TRP A 446 -8.45 2.04 38.82
CA TRP A 446 -8.26 2.04 37.36
C TRP A 446 -9.50 2.39 36.55
N GLU A 447 -10.72 2.13 37.05
CA GLU A 447 -11.95 2.37 36.26
C GLU A 447 -12.14 3.86 35.91
N PRO A 448 -11.94 4.81 36.83
CA PRO A 448 -12.00 6.23 36.49
C PRO A 448 -10.97 6.63 35.43
N TYR A 449 -9.78 6.04 35.48
CA TYR A 449 -8.70 6.28 34.51
C TYR A 449 -9.08 5.78 33.12
N ALA A 450 -9.48 4.52 32.98
CA ALA A 450 -9.85 3.91 31.70
C ALA A 450 -11.01 4.67 31.02
N LYS A 451 -12.03 5.06 31.81
CA LYS A 451 -13.15 5.88 31.33
C LYS A 451 -12.68 7.24 30.82
N ARG A 452 -11.78 7.89 31.57
CA ARG A 452 -11.25 9.21 31.22
C ARG A 452 -10.41 9.18 29.95
N ASP A 453 -9.59 8.15 29.76
CA ASP A 453 -8.78 7.99 28.54
C ASP A 453 -9.66 7.83 27.30
N THR A 454 -10.69 6.98 27.38
CA THR A 454 -11.62 6.79 26.25
C THR A 454 -12.42 8.05 25.95
N LEU A 455 -12.84 8.80 26.97
CA LEU A 455 -13.51 10.10 26.80
C LEU A 455 -12.60 11.15 26.17
N CYS A 456 -11.36 11.24 26.64
CA CYS A 456 -10.36 12.15 26.08
C CYS A 456 -10.16 11.85 24.59
N LEU A 457 -10.01 10.57 24.23
CA LEU A 457 -9.88 10.14 22.85
C LEU A 457 -11.13 10.49 22.03
N GLY A 458 -12.32 10.20 22.54
CA GLY A 458 -13.58 10.55 21.88
C GLY A 458 -13.69 12.05 21.59
N ALA A 459 -13.35 12.90 22.56
CA ALA A 459 -13.40 14.35 22.42
C ALA A 459 -12.36 14.86 21.40
N CYS A 460 -11.12 14.33 21.43
CA CYS A 460 -10.10 14.62 20.43
C CYS A 460 -10.56 14.24 19.01
N LEU A 461 -11.15 13.05 18.85
CA LEU A 461 -11.64 12.58 17.56
C LEU A 461 -12.79 13.41 17.02
N ILE A 462 -13.72 13.87 17.89
CA ILE A 462 -14.80 14.77 17.47
C ILE A 462 -14.23 16.07 16.93
N LYS A 463 -13.35 16.75 17.68
CA LYS A 463 -12.71 18.00 17.24
C LYS A 463 -11.90 17.80 15.96
N TYR A 464 -11.10 16.74 15.90
CA TYR A 464 -10.32 16.41 14.71
C TYR A 464 -11.23 16.18 13.49
N ASN A 465 -12.29 15.38 13.64
CA ASN A 465 -13.21 15.08 12.55
C ASN A 465 -14.02 16.31 12.10
N GLN A 466 -14.39 17.21 13.03
CA GLN A 466 -15.05 18.48 12.69
C GLN A 466 -14.14 19.35 11.84
N VAL A 467 -12.91 19.62 12.32
CA VAL A 467 -11.93 20.45 11.59
C VAL A 467 -11.61 19.85 10.22
N MET A 468 -11.38 18.54 10.12
CA MET A 468 -11.04 17.92 8.84
C MET A 468 -12.24 17.90 7.87
N LYS A 469 -13.47 17.71 8.37
CA LYS A 469 -14.67 17.82 7.52
C LYS A 469 -14.82 19.24 6.98
N GLU A 470 -14.60 20.26 7.81
CA GLU A 470 -14.66 21.67 7.39
C GLU A 470 -13.56 22.03 6.38
N VAL A 471 -12.34 21.53 6.57
CA VAL A 471 -11.18 21.94 5.74
C VAL A 471 -11.08 21.16 4.44
N VAL A 472 -11.38 19.86 4.44
CA VAL A 472 -11.14 18.97 3.30
C VAL A 472 -12.29 18.04 2.95
N ASN A 473 -13.45 18.18 3.61
CA ASN A 473 -14.59 17.27 3.50
C ASN A 473 -14.21 15.77 3.66
N GLN A 474 -13.19 15.51 4.46
CA GLN A 474 -12.67 14.19 4.79
C GLN A 474 -12.43 14.09 6.29
N ASN A 475 -12.33 12.87 6.82
CA ASN A 475 -12.02 12.62 8.23
C ASN A 475 -11.31 11.27 8.40
N MET A 476 -11.11 10.87 9.66
CA MET A 476 -10.46 9.61 10.02
C MET A 476 -11.31 8.36 9.72
N SER A 477 -12.64 8.50 9.55
CA SER A 477 -13.48 7.35 9.18
C SER A 477 -13.23 6.86 7.76
N ASN A 478 -12.71 7.74 6.89
CA ASN A 478 -12.54 7.48 5.46
C ASN A 478 -11.08 7.31 5.04
N ASN A 479 -10.17 7.55 5.97
CA ASN A 479 -8.74 7.66 5.74
C ASN A 479 -8.01 7.01 6.89
N LEU A 480 -7.16 6.03 6.57
CA LEU A 480 -6.37 5.32 7.57
C LEU A 480 -5.12 6.09 8.00
N THR A 481 -4.73 7.12 7.24
CA THR A 481 -3.51 7.90 7.48
C THR A 481 -3.73 9.38 7.14
N ALA A 482 -3.00 10.28 7.80
CA ALA A 482 -2.99 11.70 7.47
C ALA A 482 -2.60 11.99 6.01
N PRO A 483 -1.60 11.31 5.40
CA PRO A 483 -1.33 11.43 3.97
C PRO A 483 -2.52 11.05 3.07
N SER A 484 -3.26 9.98 3.39
CA SER A 484 -4.47 9.60 2.64
C SER A 484 -5.54 10.67 2.76
N LEU A 485 -5.78 11.17 3.98
CA LEU A 485 -6.74 12.24 4.24
C LEU A 485 -6.40 13.48 3.42
N SER A 486 -5.13 13.86 3.42
CA SER A 486 -4.66 15.03 2.70
C SER A 486 -4.81 14.88 1.18
N LEU A 487 -4.43 13.72 0.63
CA LEU A 487 -4.52 13.46 -0.81
C LEU A 487 -5.98 13.45 -1.29
N LYS A 488 -6.86 12.77 -0.55
CA LYS A 488 -8.30 12.75 -0.87
C LYS A 488 -8.93 14.12 -0.68
N GLY A 489 -8.49 14.86 0.34
CA GLY A 489 -8.92 16.23 0.59
C GLY A 489 -8.56 17.18 -0.54
N TRP A 490 -7.29 17.17 -0.96
CA TRP A 490 -6.83 17.91 -2.13
C TRP A 490 -7.65 17.56 -3.38
N TYR A 491 -7.80 16.26 -3.65
CA TYR A 491 -8.55 15.78 -4.80
C TYR A 491 -10.02 16.24 -4.75
N TYR A 492 -10.64 16.21 -3.57
CA TYR A 492 -12.00 16.69 -3.38
C TYR A 492 -12.12 18.18 -3.71
N LEU A 493 -11.25 19.01 -3.11
CA LEU A 493 -11.27 20.45 -3.32
C LEU A 493 -11.00 20.81 -4.79
N TYR A 494 -10.06 20.12 -5.44
CA TYR A 494 -9.70 20.39 -6.83
C TYR A 494 -10.81 19.98 -7.83
N HIS A 495 -11.48 18.85 -7.59
CA HIS A 495 -12.43 18.29 -8.57
C HIS A 495 -13.90 18.61 -8.29
N TYR A 496 -14.28 18.83 -7.03
CA TYR A 496 -15.69 18.88 -6.61
C TYR A 496 -16.09 20.18 -5.93
N ASP A 497 -15.19 20.85 -5.20
CA ASP A 497 -15.48 22.13 -4.53
C ASP A 497 -15.10 23.31 -5.44
N LYS A 498 -15.77 23.39 -6.59
CA LYS A 498 -15.60 24.49 -7.55
C LYS A 498 -16.69 25.51 -7.31
N GLU A 499 -16.36 26.57 -6.57
CA GLU A 499 -17.15 27.80 -6.64
C GLU A 499 -17.00 28.33 -8.07
N MET A 500 -18.10 28.45 -8.81
CA MET A 500 -18.07 28.91 -10.20
C MET A 500 -18.28 30.43 -10.22
N VAL A 501 -17.40 31.17 -10.88
CA VAL A 501 -17.52 32.62 -11.10
C VAL A 501 -17.59 32.94 -12.58
N GLU A 502 -18.25 34.04 -12.91
CA GLU A 502 -18.27 34.59 -14.26
C GLU A 502 -16.97 35.35 -14.51
N GLU A 503 -16.17 34.89 -15.47
CA GLU A 503 -15.03 35.65 -16.02
C GLU A 503 -15.32 36.08 -17.45
N GLU A 504 -14.99 37.33 -17.77
CA GLU A 504 -14.98 37.83 -19.14
C GLU A 504 -13.74 37.33 -19.88
N TRP A 505 -13.95 36.57 -20.94
CA TRP A 505 -12.91 36.08 -21.84
C TRP A 505 -13.15 36.60 -23.24
N TYR A 506 -12.32 37.55 -23.66
CA TYR A 506 -12.39 38.27 -24.94
C TYR A 506 -13.74 38.98 -25.16
N GLU A 507 -14.71 38.30 -25.80
CA GLU A 507 -16.04 38.83 -26.14
C GLU A 507 -17.18 37.99 -25.52
N THR A 508 -16.87 37.03 -24.65
CA THR A 508 -17.89 36.17 -24.01
C THR A 508 -17.62 36.00 -22.52
N THR A 509 -18.69 36.04 -21.71
CA THR A 509 -18.65 35.65 -20.30
C THR A 509 -18.73 34.13 -20.19
N ARG A 510 -17.80 33.51 -19.46
CA ARG A 510 -17.80 32.07 -19.20
C ARG A 510 -17.78 31.80 -17.70
N MET A 511 -18.54 30.80 -17.26
CA MET A 511 -18.44 30.26 -15.91
C MET A 511 -17.14 29.48 -15.78
N VAL A 512 -16.22 29.95 -14.94
CA VAL A 512 -14.95 29.30 -14.62
C VAL A 512 -14.89 29.01 -13.13
N ALA A 513 -14.08 28.02 -12.72
CA ALA A 513 -13.86 27.80 -11.29
C ALA A 513 -13.11 29.01 -10.72
N LYS A 514 -13.64 29.62 -9.66
CA LYS A 514 -13.02 30.71 -8.92
C LYS A 514 -11.62 30.30 -8.50
N HIS A 515 -10.63 31.11 -8.84
CA HIS A 515 -9.23 30.88 -8.48
C HIS A 515 -8.98 31.07 -6.97
N THR A 516 -9.61 30.26 -6.11
CA THR A 516 -9.24 30.03 -4.70
C THR A 516 -8.20 28.91 -4.57
N GLU A 517 -7.72 28.36 -5.69
CA GLU A 517 -6.74 27.27 -5.74
C GLU A 517 -5.51 27.54 -4.86
N LYS A 518 -4.98 28.77 -4.83
CA LYS A 518 -3.78 29.09 -4.03
C LYS A 518 -4.02 29.02 -2.52
N GLU A 519 -5.15 29.52 -2.03
CA GLU A 519 -5.49 29.48 -0.60
C GLU A 519 -5.84 28.05 -0.15
N ASN A 520 -6.58 27.30 -0.96
CA ASN A 520 -6.90 25.90 -0.68
C ASN A 520 -5.67 24.99 -0.77
N ILE A 521 -4.77 25.23 -1.72
CA ILE A 521 -3.46 24.58 -1.81
C ILE A 521 -2.64 24.93 -0.57
N GLU A 522 -2.46 26.19 -0.18
CA GLU A 522 -1.69 26.54 1.02
C GLU A 522 -2.28 25.94 2.32
N LYS A 523 -3.60 25.89 2.43
CA LYS A 523 -4.32 25.27 3.56
C LYS A 523 -4.15 23.75 3.59
N VAL A 524 -4.20 23.05 2.47
CA VAL A 524 -3.87 21.61 2.37
C VAL A 524 -2.37 21.37 2.59
N TYR A 525 -1.51 22.28 2.14
CA TYR A 525 -0.05 22.21 2.30
C TYR A 525 0.35 22.30 3.77
N SER A 526 -0.31 23.16 4.55
CA SER A 526 -0.07 23.27 6.00
C SER A 526 -0.38 21.97 6.77
N HIS A 527 -1.23 21.09 6.23
CA HIS A 527 -1.64 19.83 6.87
C HIS A 527 -1.07 18.56 6.21
N THR A 528 -0.32 18.68 5.10
CA THR A 528 0.24 17.54 4.34
C THR A 528 1.65 17.16 4.76
N ASN A 529 1.97 15.86 4.65
CA ASN A 529 3.34 15.38 4.70
C ASN A 529 4.17 15.95 3.51
N PRO A 530 5.42 16.39 3.73
CA PRO A 530 6.29 16.96 2.69
C PRO A 530 6.43 16.10 1.42
N PHE A 531 6.35 14.78 1.53
CA PHE A 531 6.43 13.86 0.39
C PHE A 531 5.22 13.99 -0.57
N ILE A 532 4.02 14.24 -0.03
CA ILE A 532 2.77 14.39 -0.82
C ILE A 532 2.77 15.75 -1.55
N ARG A 533 3.41 16.78 -0.96
CA ARG A 533 3.52 18.12 -1.56
C ARG A 533 4.22 18.12 -2.92
N ASN A 534 5.09 17.14 -3.19
CA ASN A 534 5.75 16.97 -4.48
C ASN A 534 4.80 16.45 -5.56
N PHE A 535 3.81 15.62 -5.22
CA PHE A 535 2.81 15.12 -6.17
C PHE A 535 1.78 16.20 -6.52
N ILE A 536 1.43 17.06 -5.56
CA ILE A 536 0.48 18.15 -5.78
C ILE A 536 1.09 19.27 -6.64
N ARG A 537 2.41 19.51 -6.59
CA ARG A 537 3.11 20.51 -7.45
C ARG A 537 3.14 20.16 -8.94
N ILE A 538 2.81 18.92 -9.32
CA ILE A 538 2.97 18.41 -10.69
C ILE A 538 1.65 18.52 -11.49
N TYR A 539 0.53 18.74 -10.80
CA TYR A 539 -0.78 19.08 -11.39
C TYR A 539 -1.06 20.56 -11.15
#